data_AF-A0A7D7KXI3-F1
#
_entry.id   AF-A0A7D7KXI3-F1
#
_cell.length_a   1.000
_cell.length_b   1.000
_cell.length_c   1.000
_cell.angle_alpha   90.00
_cell.angle_beta   90.00
_cell.angle_gamma   90.00
#
_symmetry.space_group_name_H-M   'P 1'
#
loop_
_entity.id
_entity.type
_entity.pdbx_description
1 polymer ?
#
loop_
_entity_poly.entity_id
_entity_poly.type
_entity_poly.pdbx_seq_one_letter_code
_entity_poly.pdbx_strand_id
1 'polypeptide(L)'
;MTRAQRPVKGCELHPGKCGQCDEVFVRDLTTAPESFKADLRVGRRIRQEIDSGVFVECRQRPCEGQRWEAGGGMHRQCTRDCSAGSASSRRKRHHGDSAVRHNGGVPSPDSVPAFSFQFHTRLRDGKGVPEARIRENGGQFQARTGTITTPHGQIQTPAFIPVATQAAMKAVLPESMAAEGAQAMLANAYHLFLEPGDDVLDEAGGLSTFMNWPGPTFTDSGGFQVMSLGSGLGKVIDMSTGASPLGDSQMAPGQKRMARVDDDGVWFRSYLNGDLHRFTPEVSMRVQHNIGADIMFAFDELTTLHNTRAYQEVALERTRKWALRCVSEHHRLTQERAHKPYQALFGVIQGAQYEDLRRQACRDLSGMGFDGFGIGGALEKSQLGTIVRWCTEELPENTPKHLLGISEPDDIFTAIDNGVDTFDCVSPTRVARSSAVYSPTGRFNLTNIRFKRDFTPISDTCPCYTCTHYTRAYLRHLFKSKERNAATLASIHNERFVLDLVAGARAAIDDGTYFEYRDEFLGSYYGTTQPNI
;
A
#
# COMPACT_ATOMS: atom_id res chain seq x y z
N MET A 1 -19.85 -39.20 -28.78
CA MET A 1 -18.38 -39.28 -28.81
C MET A 1 -18.01 -40.66 -29.29
N THR A 2 -17.42 -40.78 -30.47
CA THR A 2 -16.95 -42.06 -31.01
C THR A 2 -15.42 -42.04 -31.03
N ARG A 3 -14.80 -43.05 -30.42
CA ARG A 3 -13.34 -43.22 -30.34
C ARG A 3 -12.84 -43.74 -31.69
N ALA A 4 -12.23 -42.89 -32.50
CA ALA A 4 -11.62 -43.31 -33.77
C ALA A 4 -10.14 -43.66 -33.55
N GLN A 5 -9.78 -44.94 -33.67
CA GLN A 5 -8.40 -45.39 -33.83
C GLN A 5 -8.08 -45.51 -35.34
N ARG A 6 -7.67 -44.41 -35.99
CA ARG A 6 -6.86 -44.46 -37.22
C ARG A 6 -5.97 -43.21 -37.32
N PRO A 7 -4.71 -43.33 -37.78
CA PRO A 7 -3.83 -42.18 -37.93
C PRO A 7 -4.22 -41.39 -39.19
N VAL A 8 -4.47 -40.09 -39.06
CA VAL A 8 -4.58 -39.16 -40.18
C VAL A 8 -3.15 -38.74 -40.55
N LYS A 9 -2.73 -39.03 -41.79
CA LYS A 9 -1.43 -38.57 -42.34
C LYS A 9 -1.48 -37.05 -42.52
N GLY A 10 -0.50 -36.32 -41.97
CA GLY A 10 -0.28 -34.90 -42.27
C GLY A 10 0.04 -33.97 -41.09
N CYS A 11 0.55 -34.46 -39.96
CA CYS A 11 0.99 -33.59 -38.85
C CYS A 11 2.46 -33.87 -38.51
N GLU A 12 3.38 -33.16 -39.17
CA GLU A 12 4.79 -33.10 -38.75
C GLU A 12 4.93 -32.02 -37.66
N LEU A 13 4.92 -32.44 -36.39
CA LEU A 13 5.39 -31.63 -35.27
C LEU A 13 6.72 -32.20 -34.80
N HIS A 14 7.76 -31.35 -34.83
CA HIS A 14 9.13 -31.64 -34.42
C HIS A 14 9.22 -32.39 -33.07
N PRO A 15 10.02 -33.47 -32.97
CA PRO A 15 10.21 -34.20 -31.73
C PRO A 15 11.15 -33.41 -30.83
N GLY A 16 10.69 -32.99 -29.64
CA GLY A 16 11.61 -32.43 -28.65
C GLY A 16 11.01 -31.61 -27.51
N LYS A 17 9.72 -31.29 -27.49
CA LYS A 17 9.09 -30.59 -26.36
C LYS A 17 7.65 -31.05 -26.16
N CYS A 18 7.44 -31.92 -25.18
CA CYS A 18 6.19 -32.38 -24.57
C CYS A 18 6.13 -33.92 -24.58
N GLY A 19 6.83 -34.55 -23.64
CA GLY A 19 6.42 -35.88 -23.18
C GLY A 19 5.28 -35.67 -22.18
N GLN A 20 4.16 -36.37 -22.39
CA GLN A 20 2.90 -36.37 -21.60
C GLN A 20 1.72 -35.55 -22.18
N CYS A 21 1.16 -36.00 -23.32
CA CYS A 21 -0.28 -35.89 -23.61
C CYS A 21 -0.73 -37.34 -23.93
N ASP A 22 -1.50 -37.98 -23.04
CA ASP A 22 -1.89 -39.40 -23.20
C ASP A 22 -3.17 -39.60 -24.04
N GLU A 23 -3.98 -38.56 -24.28
CA GLU A 23 -5.15 -38.64 -25.18
C GLU A 23 -5.38 -37.32 -25.94
N VAL A 24 -5.55 -37.41 -27.27
CA VAL A 24 -5.92 -36.30 -28.16
C VAL A 24 -7.35 -36.52 -28.63
N PHE A 25 -8.23 -35.55 -28.40
CA PHE A 25 -9.61 -35.61 -28.87
C PHE A 25 -9.79 -34.69 -30.07
N VAL A 26 -10.26 -35.28 -31.19
CA VAL A 26 -10.64 -34.56 -32.40
C VAL A 26 -12.16 -34.53 -32.47
N ARG A 27 -12.75 -33.33 -32.58
CA ARG A 27 -14.20 -33.17 -32.81
C ARG A 27 -14.46 -32.53 -34.16
N ASP A 28 -15.42 -33.12 -34.88
CA ASP A 28 -16.02 -32.54 -36.07
C ASP A 28 -17.06 -31.49 -35.65
N LEU A 29 -16.85 -30.25 -36.07
CA LEU A 29 -17.70 -29.10 -35.72
C LEU A 29 -18.72 -28.72 -36.80
N THR A 30 -18.81 -29.48 -37.89
CA THR A 30 -19.72 -29.17 -39.02
C THR A 30 -21.20 -29.13 -38.63
N THR A 31 -21.57 -29.83 -37.55
CA THR A 31 -22.97 -29.93 -37.05
C THR A 31 -23.20 -29.23 -35.70
N ALA A 32 -22.20 -28.54 -35.15
CA ALA A 32 -22.33 -27.87 -33.85
C ALA A 32 -23.10 -26.53 -33.95
N PRO A 33 -23.91 -26.17 -32.94
CA PRO A 33 -24.65 -24.90 -32.92
C PRO A 33 -23.72 -23.67 -32.82
N GLU A 34 -24.08 -22.57 -33.47
CA GLU A 34 -23.23 -21.37 -33.61
C GLU A 34 -22.84 -20.71 -32.28
N SER A 35 -23.70 -20.78 -31.26
CA SER A 35 -23.38 -20.28 -29.91
C SER A 35 -22.15 -20.97 -29.33
N PHE A 36 -21.98 -22.27 -29.56
CA PHE A 36 -20.82 -23.04 -29.09
C PHE A 36 -19.54 -22.71 -29.87
N LYS A 37 -19.64 -22.40 -31.17
CA LYS A 37 -18.48 -21.99 -31.98
C LYS A 37 -18.01 -20.57 -31.63
N ALA A 38 -18.92 -19.70 -31.18
CA ALA A 38 -18.60 -18.35 -30.73
C ALA A 38 -17.74 -18.34 -29.47
N ASP A 39 -18.06 -19.19 -28.49
CA ASP A 39 -17.35 -19.30 -27.20
C ASP A 39 -15.90 -19.79 -27.35
N LEU A 40 -15.59 -20.56 -28.40
CA LEU A 40 -14.25 -21.11 -28.66
C LEU A 40 -13.28 -20.14 -29.35
N ARG A 41 -13.74 -18.98 -29.83
CA ARG A 41 -12.92 -18.04 -30.62
C ARG A 41 -12.11 -17.08 -29.74
N VAL A 42 -11.00 -17.56 -29.16
CA VAL A 42 -9.99 -16.70 -28.51
C VAL A 42 -8.58 -17.08 -28.99
N GLY A 43 -8.03 -16.30 -29.94
CA GLY A 43 -6.68 -16.46 -30.48
C GLY A 43 -6.62 -16.80 -31.99
N ARG A 44 -5.65 -16.22 -32.73
CA ARG A 44 -5.56 -16.36 -34.21
C ARG A 44 -5.43 -17.81 -34.69
N ARG A 45 -4.73 -18.66 -33.94
CA ARG A 45 -4.45 -20.06 -34.33
C ARG A 45 -5.68 -20.96 -34.18
N ILE A 46 -6.48 -20.74 -33.14
CA ILE A 46 -7.73 -21.47 -32.86
C ILE A 46 -8.84 -21.12 -33.88
N ARG A 47 -8.86 -19.88 -34.39
CA ARG A 47 -9.79 -19.48 -35.46
C ARG A 47 -9.61 -20.29 -36.75
N GLN A 48 -8.38 -20.51 -37.19
CA GLN A 48 -8.10 -21.23 -38.44
C GLN A 48 -8.55 -22.69 -38.38
N GLU A 49 -8.38 -23.36 -37.23
CA GLU A 49 -8.78 -24.76 -37.05
C GLU A 49 -10.31 -24.91 -37.03
N ILE A 50 -11.04 -24.03 -36.33
CA ILE A 50 -12.51 -24.01 -36.31
C ILE A 50 -13.11 -23.81 -37.71
N ASP A 51 -12.56 -22.90 -38.53
CA ASP A 51 -13.08 -22.61 -39.88
C ASP A 51 -12.85 -23.79 -40.86
N SER A 52 -11.92 -24.70 -40.55
CA SER A 52 -11.69 -25.96 -41.28
C SER A 52 -12.54 -27.15 -40.78
N GLY A 53 -13.42 -26.91 -39.80
CA GLY A 53 -14.36 -27.90 -39.28
C GLY A 53 -13.77 -28.85 -38.22
N VAL A 54 -12.53 -28.64 -37.77
CA VAL A 54 -11.81 -29.55 -36.88
C VAL A 54 -11.34 -28.81 -35.64
N PHE A 55 -11.66 -29.33 -34.46
CA PHE A 55 -11.16 -28.81 -33.18
C PHE A 55 -10.41 -29.89 -32.39
N VAL A 56 -9.24 -29.54 -31.87
CA VAL A 56 -8.35 -30.45 -31.13
C VAL A 56 -8.21 -29.96 -29.69
N GLU A 57 -8.58 -30.81 -28.73
CA GLU A 57 -8.48 -30.53 -27.29
C GLU A 57 -7.50 -31.53 -26.65
N CYS A 58 -6.37 -31.07 -26.07
CA CYS A 58 -5.57 -31.91 -25.14
C CYS A 58 -6.04 -31.60 -23.72
N ARG A 59 -6.53 -32.62 -23.01
CA ARG A 59 -6.88 -32.53 -21.58
C ARG A 59 -5.84 -33.27 -20.75
N GLN A 60 -5.32 -32.62 -19.71
CA GLN A 60 -4.60 -33.31 -18.64
C GLN A 60 -5.63 -33.89 -17.65
N ARG A 61 -5.51 -35.18 -17.30
CA ARG A 61 -6.33 -35.78 -16.22
C ARG A 61 -5.75 -35.38 -14.85
N PRO A 62 -6.57 -35.12 -13.82
CA PRO A 62 -6.08 -35.03 -12.45
C PRO A 62 -5.68 -36.43 -11.95
N CYS A 63 -4.52 -36.55 -11.31
CA CYS A 63 -4.14 -37.76 -10.58
C CYS A 63 -4.95 -37.85 -9.28
N GLU A 64 -5.98 -38.71 -9.26
CA GLU A 64 -6.63 -39.15 -8.02
C GLU A 64 -6.04 -40.50 -7.57
N GLY A 65 -5.62 -40.57 -6.31
CA GLY A 65 -5.51 -41.81 -5.55
C GLY A 65 -4.12 -42.44 -5.45
N GLN A 66 -3.35 -42.08 -4.41
CA GLN A 66 -2.46 -43.04 -3.73
C GLN A 66 -2.52 -42.84 -2.21
N ARG A 67 -3.09 -43.86 -1.54
CA ARG A 67 -2.94 -44.12 -0.11
C ARG A 67 -1.48 -44.45 0.18
N TRP A 68 -0.93 -43.92 1.27
CA TRP A 68 0.31 -44.39 1.86
C TRP A 68 -0.01 -45.48 2.89
N GLU A 69 0.38 -46.72 2.60
CA GLU A 69 0.51 -47.79 3.61
C GLU A 69 1.99 -48.01 3.92
N ALA A 70 2.28 -48.17 5.21
CA ALA A 70 3.61 -48.45 5.75
C ALA A 70 3.94 -49.94 5.63
N GLY A 71 5.21 -50.27 5.35
CA GLY A 71 5.74 -51.62 5.57
C GLY A 71 7.06 -51.98 4.88
N GLY A 72 8.15 -52.02 5.67
CA GLY A 72 9.28 -52.97 5.62
C GLY A 72 10.15 -53.05 4.34
N GLY A 73 11.37 -52.52 4.35
CA GLY A 73 12.60 -53.28 4.66
C GLY A 73 13.44 -53.44 3.37
N MET A 74 14.76 -53.35 3.30
CA MET A 74 15.82 -53.62 4.28
C MET A 74 17.19 -53.12 3.75
N HIS A 75 18.04 -52.71 4.70
CA HIS A 75 19.52 -52.61 4.70
C HIS A 75 20.29 -51.61 3.79
N ARG A 76 20.96 -50.65 4.44
CA ARG A 76 22.44 -50.64 4.60
C ARG A 76 22.85 -50.01 5.95
N GLN A 77 23.87 -50.60 6.55
CA GLN A 77 24.33 -50.49 7.93
C GLN A 77 24.92 -49.13 8.31
N CYS A 78 24.68 -48.76 9.56
CA CYS A 78 25.37 -47.74 10.34
C CYS A 78 26.10 -48.43 11.50
N THR A 79 27.38 -48.13 11.70
CA THR A 79 28.16 -48.41 12.92
C THR A 79 29.10 -47.22 13.11
N ARG A 80 28.88 -46.38 14.15
CA ARG A 80 29.66 -46.29 15.42
C ARG A 80 31.10 -45.80 15.20
N ASP A 81 31.66 -44.78 15.86
CA ASP A 81 31.62 -44.40 17.28
C ASP A 81 32.00 -42.92 17.51
N CYS A 82 31.46 -42.31 18.57
CA CYS A 82 31.99 -41.10 19.21
C CYS A 82 32.28 -41.42 20.68
N SER A 83 33.54 -41.37 21.10
CA SER A 83 33.91 -41.27 22.51
C SER A 83 35.25 -40.55 22.73
N ALA A 84 35.16 -39.53 23.59
CA ALA A 84 36.12 -38.99 24.56
C ALA A 84 37.65 -38.95 24.29
N GLY A 85 38.19 -37.72 24.35
CA GLY A 85 39.20 -37.33 25.35
C GLY A 85 40.69 -37.43 25.00
N SER A 86 41.40 -36.29 24.97
CA SER A 86 42.65 -36.10 25.74
C SER A 86 43.21 -34.68 25.58
N ALA A 87 43.76 -34.18 26.68
CA ALA A 87 44.41 -32.88 26.84
C ALA A 87 45.88 -32.92 26.39
N SER A 88 46.45 -31.80 25.91
CA SER A 88 47.77 -31.32 26.36
C SER A 88 48.15 -29.90 25.86
N SER A 89 48.73 -29.16 26.82
CA SER A 89 49.76 -28.11 26.75
C SER A 89 49.60 -26.81 25.93
N ARG A 90 49.22 -25.77 26.68
CA ARG A 90 49.74 -24.38 26.73
C ARG A 90 50.91 -24.00 25.81
N ARG A 91 50.77 -22.85 25.12
CA ARG A 91 51.60 -21.63 25.37
C ARG A 91 50.94 -20.34 24.87
N LYS A 92 51.10 -19.31 25.70
CA LYS A 92 50.47 -17.98 25.73
C LYS A 92 50.86 -17.07 24.55
N ARG A 93 49.96 -16.14 24.18
CA ARG A 93 50.27 -14.70 24.07
C ARG A 93 49.01 -13.82 24.06
N HIS A 94 49.18 -12.63 24.64
CA HIS A 94 48.21 -11.64 25.10
C HIS A 94 47.43 -10.89 24.01
N HIS A 95 46.19 -10.51 24.33
CA HIS A 95 45.57 -9.17 24.27
C HIS A 95 44.14 -9.35 24.85
N GLY A 96 43.72 -8.73 25.95
CA GLY A 96 43.58 -7.30 26.14
C GLY A 96 42.08 -6.95 26.04
N ASP A 97 41.25 -7.45 26.96
CA ASP A 97 39.82 -7.16 27.02
C ASP A 97 39.59 -5.70 27.42
N SER A 98 39.23 -4.87 26.44
CA SER A 98 38.61 -3.58 26.65
C SER A 98 37.09 -3.77 26.69
N ALA A 99 36.55 -3.87 27.90
CA ALA A 99 35.12 -3.79 28.16
C ALA A 99 34.60 -2.39 27.76
N VAL A 100 33.86 -2.33 26.65
CA VAL A 100 33.07 -1.15 26.30
C VAL A 100 31.83 -1.15 27.19
N ARG A 101 31.81 -0.22 28.15
CA ARG A 101 30.64 0.07 28.98
C ARG A 101 29.57 0.69 28.09
N HIS A 102 28.55 -0.09 27.73
CA HIS A 102 27.29 0.46 27.25
C HIS A 102 26.56 1.11 28.45
N ASN A 103 26.77 2.40 28.66
CA ASN A 103 25.86 3.22 29.46
C ASN A 103 24.59 3.50 28.62
N GLY A 104 23.76 2.47 28.46
CA GLY A 104 22.38 2.62 28.00
C GLY A 104 21.48 2.63 29.23
N GLY A 105 21.34 3.79 29.88
CA GLY A 105 20.32 3.97 30.90
C GLY A 105 18.96 3.85 30.23
N VAL A 106 18.20 2.81 30.59
CA VAL A 106 16.78 2.72 30.26
C VAL A 106 16.09 3.94 30.87
N PRO A 107 15.43 4.80 30.08
CA PRO A 107 14.66 5.90 30.64
C PRO A 107 13.58 5.35 31.57
N SER A 108 13.37 6.00 32.72
CA SER A 108 12.27 5.64 33.62
C SER A 108 10.92 5.77 32.88
N PRO A 109 9.90 4.95 33.19
CA PRO A 109 8.62 4.96 32.47
C PRO A 109 7.81 6.26 32.63
N ASP A 110 8.16 7.09 33.61
CA ASP A 110 7.43 8.31 33.94
C ASP A 110 8.14 9.52 33.32
N SER A 111 7.76 9.90 32.08
CA SER A 111 7.65 11.31 31.61
C SER A 111 7.68 11.53 30.08
N VAL A 112 7.43 10.52 29.25
CA VAL A 112 7.21 10.76 27.79
C VAL A 112 5.72 10.56 27.51
N PRO A 113 5.00 11.56 26.99
CA PRO A 113 3.59 11.37 26.60
C PRO A 113 3.51 10.23 25.58
N ALA A 114 2.55 9.32 25.77
CA ALA A 114 2.41 8.12 24.95
C ALA A 114 2.22 8.46 23.45
N PHE A 115 1.66 9.63 23.16
CA PHE A 115 1.68 10.25 21.84
C PHE A 115 2.00 11.75 21.96
N SER A 116 2.79 12.29 21.04
CA SER A 116 2.93 13.74 20.89
C SER A 116 3.39 14.13 19.50
N PHE A 117 3.08 15.37 19.10
CA PHE A 117 3.64 15.99 17.91
C PHE A 117 4.40 17.25 18.30
N GLN A 118 5.71 17.25 18.03
CA GLN A 118 6.57 18.41 18.22
C GLN A 118 6.87 19.03 16.86
N PHE A 119 6.47 20.27 16.68
CA PHE A 119 6.82 21.07 15.52
C PHE A 119 8.23 21.68 15.69
N HIS A 120 9.01 21.73 14.60
CA HIS A 120 10.39 22.23 14.58
C HIS A 120 10.56 23.47 13.70
N THR A 121 10.47 23.29 12.38
CA THR A 121 10.74 24.35 11.38
C THR A 121 9.50 24.62 10.55
N ARG A 122 9.21 25.89 10.28
CA ARG A 122 8.20 26.29 9.28
C ARG A 122 8.85 27.05 8.14
N LEU A 123 8.55 26.67 6.91
CA LEU A 123 9.17 27.26 5.72
C LEU A 123 8.95 28.77 5.64
N ARG A 124 7.74 29.26 5.94
CA ARG A 124 7.40 30.70 5.89
C ARG A 124 8.07 31.55 6.98
N ASP A 125 8.60 30.93 8.03
CA ASP A 125 9.30 31.64 9.11
C ASP A 125 10.80 31.84 8.77
N GLY A 126 11.29 31.19 7.71
CA GLY A 126 12.67 31.27 7.21
C GLY A 126 12.93 32.44 6.27
N LYS A 127 13.76 32.22 5.24
CA LYS A 127 14.03 33.22 4.20
C LYS A 127 12.71 33.59 3.50
N GLY A 128 12.45 34.89 3.33
CA GLY A 128 11.20 35.38 2.75
C GLY A 128 10.87 34.70 1.42
N VAL A 129 9.70 34.06 1.35
CA VAL A 129 9.21 33.41 0.14
C VAL A 129 8.82 34.49 -0.88
N PRO A 130 9.29 34.42 -2.14
CA PRO A 130 8.90 35.39 -3.16
C PRO A 130 7.38 35.49 -3.34
N GLU A 131 6.84 36.72 -3.41
CA GLU A 131 5.40 36.97 -3.56
C GLU A 131 4.78 36.24 -4.75
N ALA A 132 5.55 36.09 -5.84
CA ALA A 132 5.11 35.33 -7.02
C ALA A 132 4.77 33.87 -6.66
N ARG A 133 5.60 33.20 -5.86
CA ARG A 133 5.35 31.82 -5.42
C ARG A 133 4.16 31.71 -4.49
N ILE A 134 3.98 32.69 -3.59
CA ILE A 134 2.81 32.74 -2.69
C ILE A 134 1.52 32.85 -3.52
N ARG A 135 1.52 33.72 -4.55
CA ARG A 135 0.39 33.88 -5.46
C ARG A 135 0.12 32.63 -6.28
N GLU A 136 1.17 31.97 -6.79
CA GLU A 136 1.05 30.71 -7.55
C GLU A 136 0.53 29.55 -6.68
N ASN A 137 0.99 29.46 -5.43
CA ASN A 137 0.45 28.50 -4.46
C ASN A 137 -1.01 28.82 -4.09
N GLY A 138 -1.43 30.09 -4.24
CA GLY A 138 -2.75 30.57 -3.84
C GLY A 138 -2.86 30.96 -2.36
N GLY A 139 -1.72 31.10 -1.68
CA GLY A 139 -1.62 31.43 -0.26
C GLY A 139 -0.23 31.18 0.31
N GLN A 140 -0.05 31.51 1.59
CA GLN A 140 1.22 31.29 2.28
C GLN A 140 1.58 29.80 2.29
N PHE A 141 2.88 29.50 2.16
CA PHE A 141 3.36 28.14 2.30
C PHE A 141 3.25 27.70 3.77
N GLN A 142 2.75 26.49 3.97
CA GLN A 142 2.50 25.88 5.28
C GLN A 142 3.43 24.70 5.55
N ALA A 143 4.38 24.43 4.64
CA ALA A 143 5.39 23.39 4.80
C ALA A 143 6.13 23.51 6.13
N ARG A 144 6.25 22.38 6.82
CA ARG A 144 6.87 22.29 8.15
C ARG A 144 7.57 20.96 8.36
N THR A 145 8.50 20.95 9.30
CA THR A 145 9.12 19.75 9.85
C THR A 145 8.71 19.57 11.32
N GLY A 146 8.74 18.32 11.77
CA GLY A 146 8.32 17.96 13.11
C GLY A 146 8.70 16.52 13.46
N THR A 147 8.34 16.10 14.66
CA THR A 147 8.48 14.73 15.13
C THR A 147 7.18 14.27 15.76
N ILE A 148 6.62 13.17 15.26
CA ILE A 148 5.56 12.43 15.92
C ILE A 148 6.24 11.38 16.82
N THR A 149 5.94 11.38 18.11
CA THR A 149 6.37 10.34 19.05
C THR A 149 5.20 9.40 19.31
N THR A 150 5.43 8.10 19.17
CA THR A 150 4.48 7.03 19.47
C THR A 150 5.10 6.02 20.45
N PRO A 151 4.33 5.06 20.99
CA PRO A 151 4.88 4.04 21.87
C PRO A 151 5.97 3.17 21.23
N HIS A 152 5.89 2.94 19.91
CA HIS A 152 6.85 2.09 19.17
C HIS A 152 7.92 2.87 18.41
N GLY A 153 8.04 4.19 18.60
CA GLY A 153 9.15 4.97 18.04
C GLY A 153 8.80 6.40 17.63
N GLN A 154 9.67 7.01 16.85
CA GLN A 154 9.51 8.39 16.37
C GLN A 154 9.43 8.43 14.85
N ILE A 155 8.65 9.38 14.34
CA ILE A 155 8.50 9.66 12.91
C ILE A 155 8.88 11.11 12.65
N GLN A 156 9.95 11.32 11.88
CA GLN A 156 10.36 12.66 11.43
C GLN A 156 9.51 13.10 10.24
N THR A 157 8.78 14.22 10.37
CA THR A 157 7.85 14.74 9.36
C THR A 157 8.49 15.86 8.53
N PRO A 158 8.19 15.98 7.23
CA PRO A 158 7.27 15.13 6.46
C PRO A 158 7.74 13.67 6.31
N ALA A 159 6.84 12.70 6.29
CA ALA A 159 7.17 11.26 6.15
C ALA A 159 6.23 10.51 5.20
N PHE A 160 6.78 9.60 4.40
CA PHE A 160 6.00 8.62 3.63
C PHE A 160 5.84 7.33 4.44
N ILE A 161 4.63 6.79 4.48
CA ILE A 161 4.23 5.59 5.21
C ILE A 161 3.88 4.48 4.21
N PRO A 162 4.78 3.50 4.00
CA PRO A 162 4.50 2.41 3.08
C PRO A 162 3.34 1.52 3.55
N VAL A 163 2.55 1.02 2.59
CA VAL A 163 1.31 0.30 2.87
C VAL A 163 1.48 -1.23 2.81
N ALA A 164 1.35 -1.88 3.97
CA ALA A 164 1.30 -3.32 4.18
C ALA A 164 -0.16 -3.81 4.36
N THR A 165 -0.92 -3.84 3.26
CA THR A 165 -2.38 -4.05 3.25
C THR A 165 -2.92 -5.12 4.23
N GLN A 166 -2.31 -6.31 4.29
CA GLN A 166 -2.74 -7.42 5.14
C GLN A 166 -1.67 -7.75 6.20
N ALA A 167 -1.18 -6.73 6.91
CA ALA A 167 -0.01 -6.85 7.79
C ALA A 167 1.23 -7.41 7.05
N ALA A 168 1.26 -7.26 5.73
CA ALA A 168 2.32 -7.72 4.86
C ALA A 168 2.42 -6.80 3.65
N MET A 169 3.62 -6.23 3.44
CA MET A 169 3.90 -5.55 2.18
C MET A 169 4.03 -6.60 1.08
N LYS A 170 3.36 -6.35 -0.04
CA LYS A 170 3.33 -7.32 -1.14
C LYS A 170 4.74 -7.51 -1.71
N ALA A 171 5.26 -8.72 -1.54
CA ALA A 171 6.56 -9.19 -2.02
C ALA A 171 7.78 -8.64 -1.27
N VAL A 172 7.63 -7.94 -0.16
CA VAL A 172 8.76 -7.33 0.57
C VAL A 172 8.67 -7.65 2.04
N LEU A 173 9.81 -7.98 2.65
CA LEU A 173 9.91 -8.27 4.09
C LEU A 173 9.96 -6.97 4.91
N PRO A 174 9.42 -6.96 6.15
CA PRO A 174 9.46 -5.79 7.05
C PRO A 174 10.89 -5.27 7.29
N GLU A 175 11.86 -6.16 7.46
CA GLU A 175 13.26 -5.78 7.74
C GLU A 175 13.90 -5.08 6.53
N SER A 176 13.44 -5.41 5.31
CA SER A 176 13.85 -4.68 4.12
C SER A 176 13.34 -3.25 4.15
N MET A 177 12.10 -3.00 4.58
CA MET A 177 11.57 -1.64 4.66
C MET A 177 12.24 -0.82 5.76
N ALA A 178 12.56 -1.43 6.89
CA ALA A 178 13.34 -0.78 7.94
C ALA A 178 14.74 -0.39 7.44
N ALA A 179 15.42 -1.31 6.73
CA ALA A 179 16.74 -1.06 6.16
C ALA A 179 16.74 0.04 5.08
N GLU A 180 15.66 0.15 4.29
CA GLU A 180 15.50 1.20 3.29
C GLU A 180 15.06 2.55 3.88
N GLY A 181 14.84 2.64 5.20
CA GLY A 181 14.58 3.90 5.91
C GLY A 181 13.10 4.24 6.12
N ALA A 182 12.19 3.29 5.97
CA ALA A 182 10.80 3.49 6.38
C ALA A 182 10.73 3.74 7.90
N GLN A 183 10.04 4.80 8.31
CA GLN A 183 9.90 5.16 9.73
C GLN A 183 8.63 4.57 10.35
N ALA A 184 7.63 4.22 9.55
CA ALA A 184 6.39 3.60 9.99
C ALA A 184 5.76 2.79 8.85
N MET A 185 4.80 1.94 9.15
CA MET A 185 4.08 1.13 8.17
C MET A 185 2.56 1.22 8.39
N LEU A 186 1.77 1.23 7.32
CA LEU A 186 0.31 1.25 7.40
C LEU A 186 -0.28 -0.12 7.04
N ALA A 187 -1.17 -0.66 7.88
CA ALA A 187 -2.00 -1.82 7.54
C ALA A 187 -3.46 -1.43 7.38
N ASN A 188 -4.22 -2.29 6.70
CA ASN A 188 -5.61 -2.00 6.39
C ASN A 188 -6.57 -2.73 7.34
N ALA A 189 -7.39 -2.00 8.10
CA ALA A 189 -8.28 -2.61 9.07
C ALA A 189 -9.34 -3.50 8.42
N TYR A 190 -9.88 -3.11 7.27
CA TYR A 190 -10.90 -3.89 6.58
C TYR A 190 -10.38 -5.28 6.19
N HIS A 191 -9.16 -5.34 5.66
CA HIS A 191 -8.58 -6.62 5.26
C HIS A 191 -8.22 -7.49 6.47
N LEU A 192 -7.66 -6.89 7.52
CA LEU A 192 -7.28 -7.61 8.75
C LEU A 192 -8.49 -8.12 9.54
N PHE A 193 -9.58 -7.36 9.54
CA PHE A 193 -10.86 -7.78 10.12
C PHE A 193 -11.42 -9.04 9.43
N LEU A 194 -11.32 -9.11 8.11
CA LEU A 194 -11.83 -10.25 7.35
C LEU A 194 -10.89 -11.47 7.45
N GLU A 195 -9.58 -11.24 7.39
CA GLU A 195 -8.57 -12.28 7.49
C GLU A 195 -7.24 -11.68 7.97
N PRO A 196 -6.70 -12.13 9.12
CA PRO A 196 -7.08 -13.33 9.88
C PRO A 196 -8.23 -13.13 10.90
N GLY A 197 -8.70 -11.90 11.10
CA GLY A 197 -9.55 -11.51 12.23
C GLY A 197 -8.78 -10.59 13.19
N ASP A 198 -9.42 -9.54 13.70
CA ASP A 198 -8.77 -8.58 14.59
C ASP A 198 -8.43 -9.16 15.98
N ASP A 199 -9.20 -10.14 16.45
CA ASP A 199 -8.92 -10.92 17.65
C ASP A 199 -7.60 -11.69 17.57
N VAL A 200 -7.28 -12.27 16.41
CA VAL A 200 -6.00 -12.97 16.17
C VAL A 200 -4.81 -12.01 16.31
N LEU A 201 -4.93 -10.79 15.79
CA LEU A 201 -3.89 -9.77 15.95
C LEU A 201 -3.76 -9.36 17.41
N ASP A 202 -4.89 -9.27 18.13
CA ASP A 202 -4.89 -8.88 19.53
C ASP A 202 -4.18 -9.90 20.42
N GLU A 203 -4.47 -11.19 20.20
CA GLU A 203 -3.83 -12.32 20.87
C GLU A 203 -2.33 -12.43 20.51
N ALA A 204 -1.95 -12.07 19.29
CA ALA A 204 -0.57 -12.05 18.83
C ALA A 204 0.27 -10.89 19.40
N GLY A 205 -0.33 -9.99 20.18
CA GLY A 205 0.36 -8.85 20.77
C GLY A 205 0.39 -7.59 19.88
N GLY A 206 -0.59 -7.46 18.98
CA GLY A 206 -0.78 -6.29 18.11
C GLY A 206 -0.04 -6.37 16.77
N LEU A 207 -0.33 -5.40 15.91
CA LEU A 207 0.08 -5.37 14.50
C LEU A 207 1.59 -5.43 14.33
N SER A 208 2.35 -4.59 15.06
CA SER A 208 3.81 -4.53 14.99
C SER A 208 4.43 -5.90 15.28
N THR A 209 4.03 -6.55 16.37
CA THR A 209 4.49 -7.90 16.75
C THR A 209 4.09 -8.93 15.71
N PHE A 210 2.83 -8.93 15.28
CA PHE A 210 2.28 -9.90 14.34
C PHE A 210 3.01 -9.89 12.99
N MET A 211 3.36 -8.70 12.49
CA MET A 211 4.07 -8.54 11.22
C MET A 211 5.59 -8.46 11.35
N ASN A 212 6.16 -8.61 12.55
CA ASN A 212 7.59 -8.43 12.82
C ASN A 212 8.14 -7.05 12.38
N TRP A 213 7.37 -5.98 12.56
CA TRP A 213 7.79 -4.62 12.26
C TRP A 213 8.26 -3.91 13.54
N PRO A 214 9.51 -3.38 13.59
CA PRO A 214 10.09 -2.86 14.83
C PRO A 214 9.73 -1.41 15.16
N GLY A 215 8.93 -0.72 14.35
CA GLY A 215 8.66 0.70 14.49
C GLY A 215 7.16 1.06 14.61
N PRO A 216 6.84 2.35 14.55
CA PRO A 216 5.46 2.84 14.55
C PRO A 216 4.59 2.25 13.43
N THR A 217 3.30 2.14 13.71
CA THR A 217 2.30 1.58 12.79
C THR A 217 1.06 2.46 12.67
N PHE A 218 0.44 2.41 11.49
CA PHE A 218 -0.84 3.05 11.19
C PHE A 218 -1.87 1.97 10.85
N THR A 219 -3.12 2.24 11.17
CA THR A 219 -4.25 1.50 10.61
C THR A 219 -5.32 2.46 10.14
N ASP A 220 -5.89 2.22 8.94
CA ASP A 220 -7.05 2.96 8.47
C ASP A 220 -8.35 2.49 9.16
N SER A 221 -9.44 3.23 8.98
CA SER A 221 -10.74 2.92 9.58
C SER A 221 -11.47 1.74 8.92
N GLY A 222 -11.00 1.31 7.75
CA GLY A 222 -11.66 0.36 6.84
C GLY A 222 -12.86 0.94 6.08
N GLY A 223 -13.29 2.18 6.36
CA GLY A 223 -14.45 2.81 5.73
C GLY A 223 -14.32 2.89 4.22
N PHE A 224 -13.15 3.33 3.73
CA PHE A 224 -12.90 3.47 2.30
C PHE A 224 -13.13 2.15 1.55
N GLN A 225 -12.64 1.02 2.06
CA GLN A 225 -12.69 -0.29 1.41
C GLN A 225 -14.10 -0.87 1.48
N VAL A 226 -14.76 -0.73 2.63
CA VAL A 226 -16.17 -1.11 2.80
C VAL A 226 -17.04 -0.43 1.73
N MET A 227 -16.83 0.86 1.47
CA MET A 227 -17.65 1.64 0.52
C MET A 227 -17.20 1.53 -0.94
N SER A 228 -15.89 1.46 -1.23
CA SER A 228 -15.35 1.35 -2.60
C SER A 228 -15.52 -0.06 -3.19
N LEU A 229 -15.11 -1.10 -2.48
CA LEU A 229 -15.34 -2.49 -2.91
C LEU A 229 -16.84 -2.81 -2.92
N GLY A 230 -17.58 -2.16 -2.02
CA GLY A 230 -19.03 -2.14 -1.94
C GLY A 230 -19.75 -1.61 -3.18
N SER A 231 -19.17 -0.62 -3.86
CA SER A 231 -19.82 0.14 -4.94
C SER A 231 -19.38 -0.27 -6.35
N GLY A 232 -18.42 -1.19 -6.48
CA GLY A 232 -17.88 -1.58 -7.78
C GLY A 232 -16.94 -0.54 -8.41
N LEU A 233 -16.67 0.56 -7.68
CA LEU A 233 -15.58 1.48 -7.94
C LEU A 233 -14.28 0.76 -7.54
N GLY A 234 -13.31 0.70 -8.44
CA GLY A 234 -12.08 -0.07 -8.23
C GLY A 234 -11.31 0.33 -6.95
N LYS A 235 -10.22 -0.40 -6.64
CA LYS A 235 -9.35 -0.17 -5.47
C LYS A 235 -8.67 1.22 -5.43
N VAL A 236 -8.83 2.01 -6.48
CA VAL A 236 -8.33 3.38 -6.63
C VAL A 236 -9.47 4.17 -7.27
N ILE A 237 -9.91 5.25 -6.63
CA ILE A 237 -10.86 6.17 -7.26
C ILE A 237 -10.06 6.93 -8.32
N ASP A 238 -10.53 6.88 -9.57
CA ASP A 238 -9.95 7.68 -10.64
C ASP A 238 -10.26 9.15 -10.36
N MET A 239 -9.21 9.93 -10.07
CA MET A 239 -9.30 11.36 -9.78
C MET A 239 -9.18 12.23 -11.04
N SER A 240 -9.28 11.62 -12.24
CA SER A 240 -9.24 12.36 -13.50
C SER A 240 -10.62 12.90 -13.89
N THR A 241 -10.67 14.20 -14.21
CA THR A 241 -11.89 14.93 -14.59
C THR A 241 -12.42 14.45 -15.94
N GLY A 242 -13.73 14.16 -16.04
CA GLY A 242 -14.36 13.98 -17.36
C GLY A 242 -15.71 13.26 -17.41
N ALA A 243 -16.17 12.60 -16.34
CA ALA A 243 -17.50 11.99 -16.35
C ALA A 243 -18.54 12.97 -15.80
N SER A 244 -19.57 13.26 -16.61
CA SER A 244 -20.80 13.94 -16.17
C SER A 244 -21.28 13.37 -14.84
N PRO A 245 -21.88 14.18 -13.94
CA PRO A 245 -22.46 13.67 -12.70
C PRO A 245 -23.55 12.66 -13.06
N LEU A 246 -23.20 11.37 -12.98
CA LEU A 246 -24.17 10.30 -12.88
C LEU A 246 -24.91 10.58 -11.57
N GLY A 247 -26.22 10.81 -11.64
CA GLY A 247 -27.00 11.14 -10.45
C GLY A 247 -26.78 10.11 -9.34
N ASP A 248 -27.08 10.47 -8.09
CA ASP A 248 -26.78 9.74 -6.84
C ASP A 248 -27.24 8.25 -6.81
N SER A 249 -27.92 7.77 -7.86
CA SER A 249 -28.47 6.43 -8.05
C SER A 249 -28.00 5.69 -9.33
N GLN A 250 -27.20 6.27 -10.21
CA GLN A 250 -26.86 5.64 -11.50
C GLN A 250 -25.55 4.85 -11.46
N MET A 251 -25.67 3.53 -11.35
CA MET A 251 -24.57 2.57 -11.54
C MET A 251 -24.43 2.14 -13.00
N ALA A 252 -23.24 1.69 -13.39
CA ALA A 252 -23.05 0.94 -14.62
C ALA A 252 -23.92 -0.35 -14.59
N PRO A 253 -24.59 -0.71 -15.70
CA PRO A 253 -25.49 -1.86 -15.72
C PRO A 253 -24.72 -3.17 -15.43
N GLY A 254 -25.14 -3.90 -14.38
CA GLY A 254 -24.65 -5.24 -14.04
C GLY A 254 -23.93 -5.40 -12.68
N GLN A 255 -23.64 -4.32 -11.96
CA GLN A 255 -22.99 -4.41 -10.64
C GLN A 255 -24.03 -4.49 -9.50
N LYS A 256 -23.89 -5.47 -8.59
CA LYS A 256 -24.68 -5.56 -7.35
C LYS A 256 -24.06 -4.63 -6.31
N ARG A 257 -24.87 -3.76 -5.69
CA ARG A 257 -24.46 -2.89 -4.58
C ARG A 257 -24.08 -3.76 -3.38
N MET A 258 -22.78 -3.88 -3.11
CA MET A 258 -22.20 -4.68 -2.03
C MET A 258 -22.07 -3.89 -0.72
N ALA A 259 -22.41 -2.59 -0.68
CA ALA A 259 -22.48 -1.79 0.55
C ALA A 259 -23.70 -0.84 0.63
N ARG A 260 -24.29 -0.73 1.82
CA ARG A 260 -25.40 0.18 2.15
C ARG A 260 -25.05 1.00 3.39
N VAL A 261 -25.03 2.31 3.22
CA VAL A 261 -24.82 3.29 4.29
C VAL A 261 -26.16 3.71 4.88
N ASP A 262 -26.24 3.81 6.20
CA ASP A 262 -27.30 4.43 6.97
C ASP A 262 -26.69 5.28 8.10
N ASP A 263 -27.50 5.92 8.94
CA ASP A 263 -26.98 6.83 9.97
C ASP A 263 -26.15 6.15 11.08
N ASP A 264 -26.24 4.82 11.20
CA ASP A 264 -25.50 4.05 12.20
C ASP A 264 -24.19 3.44 11.65
N GLY A 265 -23.93 3.54 10.34
CA GLY A 265 -22.75 2.98 9.68
C GLY A 265 -23.08 2.24 8.39
N VAL A 266 -22.31 1.19 8.10
CA VAL A 266 -22.31 0.56 6.77
C VAL A 266 -22.44 -0.95 6.84
N TRP A 267 -23.48 -1.47 6.17
CA TRP A 267 -23.63 -2.89 5.86
C TRP A 267 -22.83 -3.24 4.61
N PHE A 268 -22.06 -4.33 4.63
CA PHE A 268 -21.35 -4.79 3.45
C PHE A 268 -21.21 -6.30 3.38
N ARG A 269 -20.93 -6.83 2.18
CA ARG A 269 -20.59 -8.24 1.99
C ARG A 269 -19.09 -8.43 1.87
N SER A 270 -18.56 -9.43 2.57
CA SER A 270 -17.17 -9.86 2.46
C SER A 270 -16.86 -10.29 1.02
N TYR A 271 -15.76 -9.79 0.47
CA TYR A 271 -15.29 -10.23 -0.86
C TYR A 271 -14.67 -11.63 -0.84
N LEU A 272 -14.36 -12.17 0.35
CA LEU A 272 -13.75 -13.49 0.51
C LEU A 272 -14.79 -14.61 0.42
N ASN A 273 -15.91 -14.47 1.13
CA ASN A 273 -16.89 -15.55 1.29
C ASN A 273 -18.36 -15.10 1.08
N GLY A 274 -18.64 -13.79 0.95
CA GLY A 274 -19.98 -13.26 0.72
C GLY A 274 -20.80 -12.99 1.99
N ASP A 275 -20.25 -13.24 3.17
CA ASP A 275 -20.90 -13.02 4.46
C ASP A 275 -21.27 -11.54 4.65
N LEU A 276 -22.40 -11.31 5.31
CA LEU A 276 -22.91 -9.96 5.56
C LEU A 276 -22.36 -9.45 6.90
N HIS A 277 -21.61 -8.36 6.86
CA HIS A 277 -21.02 -7.71 8.03
C HIS A 277 -21.55 -6.29 8.19
N ARG A 278 -21.38 -5.74 9.40
CA ARG A 278 -21.77 -4.38 9.76
C ARG A 278 -20.63 -3.64 10.44
N PHE A 279 -20.20 -2.54 9.85
CA PHE A 279 -19.25 -1.61 10.46
C PHE A 279 -19.99 -0.39 10.97
N THR A 280 -19.95 -0.17 12.28
CA THR A 280 -20.34 1.09 12.95
C THR A 280 -19.06 1.82 13.41
N PRO A 281 -19.15 3.09 13.81
CA PRO A 281 -18.04 3.76 14.51
C PRO A 281 -17.44 2.91 15.63
N GLU A 282 -18.28 2.29 16.47
CA GLU A 282 -17.83 1.52 17.62
C GLU A 282 -17.14 0.20 17.21
N VAL A 283 -17.69 -0.47 16.19
CA VAL A 283 -17.05 -1.68 15.63
C VAL A 283 -15.68 -1.34 15.04
N SER A 284 -15.57 -0.24 14.28
CA SER A 284 -14.28 0.20 13.71
C SER A 284 -13.27 0.53 14.81
N MET A 285 -13.67 1.25 15.87
CA MET A 285 -12.79 1.56 16.99
C MET A 285 -12.34 0.29 17.72
N ARG A 286 -13.23 -0.66 17.99
CA ARG A 286 -12.87 -1.96 18.59
C ARG A 286 -11.87 -2.73 17.73
N VAL A 287 -12.13 -2.82 16.43
CA VAL A 287 -11.25 -3.52 15.48
C VAL A 287 -9.86 -2.88 15.46
N GLN A 288 -9.76 -1.56 15.35
CA GLN A 288 -8.47 -0.87 15.34
C GLN A 288 -7.74 -0.97 16.69
N HIS A 289 -8.48 -0.98 17.81
CA HIS A 289 -7.93 -1.27 19.13
C HIS A 289 -7.34 -2.69 19.21
N ASN A 290 -8.04 -3.69 18.68
CA ASN A 290 -7.56 -5.07 18.62
C ASN A 290 -6.34 -5.24 17.70
N ILE A 291 -6.33 -4.55 16.56
CA ILE A 291 -5.16 -4.48 15.67
C ILE A 291 -3.96 -3.88 16.42
N GLY A 292 -4.17 -2.89 17.31
CA GLY A 292 -3.12 -2.37 18.18
C GLY A 292 -2.06 -1.51 17.47
N ALA A 293 -2.46 -0.78 16.41
CA ALA A 293 -1.57 0.16 15.72
C ALA A 293 -1.39 1.47 16.51
N ASP A 294 -0.22 2.11 16.42
CA ASP A 294 0.08 3.36 17.14
C ASP A 294 -0.84 4.52 16.77
N ILE A 295 -1.23 4.61 15.49
CA ILE A 295 -2.09 5.68 14.96
C ILE A 295 -3.28 5.05 14.22
N MET A 296 -4.48 5.49 14.59
CA MET A 296 -5.77 5.02 14.07
C MET A 296 -6.51 6.18 13.40
N PHE A 297 -7.44 5.87 12.49
CA PHE A 297 -8.33 6.88 11.89
C PHE A 297 -9.77 6.66 12.32
N ALA A 298 -10.46 7.76 12.63
CA ALA A 298 -11.89 7.76 12.91
C ALA A 298 -12.68 7.19 11.72
N PHE A 299 -13.75 6.46 12.01
CA PHE A 299 -14.65 5.94 10.98
C PHE A 299 -15.46 7.07 10.36
N ASP A 300 -15.42 7.16 9.03
CA ASP A 300 -15.99 8.25 8.25
C ASP A 300 -16.81 7.71 7.08
N GLU A 301 -17.59 8.59 6.45
CA GLU A 301 -18.26 8.28 5.20
C GLU A 301 -17.47 8.80 4.01
N LEU A 302 -17.13 7.89 3.10
CA LEU A 302 -16.48 8.20 1.84
C LEU A 302 -17.52 8.68 0.83
N THR A 303 -17.32 9.88 0.32
CA THR A 303 -18.05 10.41 -0.83
C THR A 303 -17.20 10.38 -2.10
N THR A 304 -17.84 10.53 -3.25
CA THR A 304 -17.21 10.60 -4.57
C THR A 304 -17.42 11.96 -5.23
N LEU A 305 -16.61 12.30 -6.23
CA LEU A 305 -16.82 13.53 -7.03
C LEU A 305 -18.14 13.54 -7.81
N HIS A 306 -18.79 12.37 -7.97
CA HIS A 306 -20.07 12.27 -8.66
C HIS A 306 -21.28 12.57 -7.76
N ASN A 307 -21.09 12.59 -6.44
CA ASN A 307 -22.17 12.87 -5.52
C ASN A 307 -22.57 14.34 -5.56
N THR A 308 -23.88 14.60 -5.48
CA THR A 308 -24.40 15.96 -5.43
C THR A 308 -23.92 16.69 -4.18
N ARG A 309 -23.80 18.03 -4.24
CA ARG A 309 -23.49 18.85 -3.06
C ARG A 309 -24.43 18.56 -1.88
N ALA A 310 -25.73 18.37 -2.14
CA ALA A 310 -26.69 18.03 -1.09
C ALA A 310 -26.35 16.70 -0.40
N TYR A 311 -25.91 15.69 -1.15
CA TYR A 311 -25.41 14.46 -0.56
C TYR A 311 -24.11 14.66 0.22
N GLN A 312 -23.20 15.50 -0.27
CA GLN A 312 -21.96 15.84 0.42
C GLN A 312 -22.23 16.48 1.79
N GLU A 313 -23.21 17.39 1.88
CA GLU A 313 -23.63 18.02 3.14
C GLU A 313 -24.20 16.97 4.14
N VAL A 314 -25.02 16.03 3.65
CA VAL A 314 -25.56 14.93 4.48
C VAL A 314 -24.44 14.00 4.97
N ALA A 315 -23.53 13.60 4.09
CA ALA A 315 -22.42 12.72 4.42
C ALA A 315 -21.42 13.39 5.38
N LEU A 316 -21.22 14.71 5.25
CA LEU A 316 -20.40 15.49 6.18
C LEU A 316 -21.00 15.50 7.58
N GLU A 317 -22.31 15.75 7.70
CA GLU A 317 -23.02 15.71 8.98
C GLU A 317 -22.97 14.30 9.60
N ARG A 318 -23.12 13.26 8.78
CA ARG A 318 -22.99 11.87 9.22
C ARG A 318 -21.58 11.58 9.74
N THR A 319 -20.56 12.01 9.00
CA THR A 319 -19.14 11.91 9.40
C THR A 319 -18.88 12.64 10.72
N ARG A 320 -19.45 13.84 10.93
CA ARG A 320 -19.34 14.56 12.21
C ARG A 320 -19.96 13.77 13.36
N LYS A 321 -21.16 13.20 13.17
CA LYS A 321 -21.84 12.36 14.19
C LYS A 321 -21.06 11.08 14.49
N TRP A 322 -20.49 10.45 13.46
CA TRP A 322 -19.64 9.26 13.62
C TRP A 322 -18.32 9.58 14.31
N ALA A 323 -17.72 10.75 14.05
CA ALA A 323 -16.52 11.21 14.73
C ALA A 323 -16.74 11.32 16.25
N LEU A 324 -17.87 11.88 16.70
CA LEU A 324 -18.23 11.94 18.13
C LEU A 324 -18.34 10.55 18.76
N ARG A 325 -18.95 9.59 18.03
CA ARG A 325 -19.05 8.19 18.46
C ARG A 325 -17.68 7.52 18.53
N CYS A 326 -16.81 7.78 17.56
CA CYS A 326 -15.43 7.27 17.55
C CYS A 326 -14.66 7.78 18.77
N VAL A 327 -14.70 9.08 19.07
CA VAL A 327 -14.02 9.66 20.24
C VAL A 327 -14.54 9.04 21.54
N SER A 328 -15.85 8.95 21.70
CA SER A 328 -16.45 8.36 22.90
C SER A 328 -16.02 6.90 23.10
N GLU A 329 -16.06 6.10 22.03
CA GLU A 329 -15.69 4.69 22.10
C GLU A 329 -14.17 4.51 22.28
N HIS A 330 -13.36 5.35 21.62
CA HIS A 330 -11.92 5.37 21.79
C HIS A 330 -11.52 5.68 23.23
N HIS A 331 -12.15 6.66 23.89
CA HIS A 331 -11.93 6.94 25.31
C HIS A 331 -12.30 5.73 26.18
N ARG A 332 -13.45 5.09 25.92
CA ARG A 332 -13.91 3.91 26.66
C ARG A 332 -12.92 2.75 26.54
N LEU A 333 -12.53 2.38 25.32
CA LEU A 333 -11.54 1.31 25.08
C LEU A 333 -10.18 1.65 25.67
N THR A 334 -9.71 2.89 25.57
CA THR A 334 -8.42 3.30 26.13
C THR A 334 -8.39 3.13 27.65
N GLN A 335 -9.48 3.45 28.34
CA GLN A 335 -9.60 3.22 29.78
C GLN A 335 -9.71 1.73 30.12
N GLU A 336 -10.53 0.99 29.39
CA GLU A 336 -10.70 -0.47 29.57
C GLU A 336 -9.39 -1.23 29.33
N ARG A 337 -8.58 -0.76 28.38
CA ARG A 337 -7.36 -1.40 27.89
C ARG A 337 -6.11 -0.63 28.30
N ALA A 338 -6.12 0.02 29.46
CA ALA A 338 -5.00 0.79 30.00
C ALA A 338 -3.69 -0.03 30.20
N HIS A 339 -3.76 -1.36 30.10
CA HIS A 339 -2.61 -2.25 30.10
C HIS A 339 -1.90 -2.34 28.74
N LYS A 340 -2.48 -1.78 27.67
CA LYS A 340 -1.89 -1.70 26.32
C LYS A 340 -1.35 -0.28 26.06
N PRO A 341 -0.39 -0.13 25.13
CA PRO A 341 0.07 1.19 24.69
C PRO A 341 -1.09 2.05 24.17
N TYR A 342 -0.99 3.36 24.41
CA TYR A 342 -1.95 4.31 23.86
C TYR A 342 -1.90 4.32 22.33
N GLN A 343 -3.06 4.35 21.69
CA GLN A 343 -3.20 4.44 20.24
C GLN A 343 -3.79 5.80 19.90
N ALA A 344 -3.06 6.64 19.18
CA ALA A 344 -3.53 7.97 18.81
C ALA A 344 -4.71 7.88 17.83
N LEU A 345 -5.69 8.76 17.99
CA LEU A 345 -6.87 8.81 17.10
C LEU A 345 -6.84 10.05 16.21
N PHE A 346 -6.81 9.85 14.90
CA PHE A 346 -6.88 10.93 13.93
C PHE A 346 -8.31 11.10 13.39
N GLY A 347 -8.80 12.34 13.38
CA GLY A 347 -10.08 12.69 12.76
C GLY A 347 -9.94 12.73 11.24
N VAL A 348 -10.97 12.32 10.49
CA VAL A 348 -10.94 12.35 9.01
C VAL A 348 -11.75 13.54 8.50
N ILE A 349 -11.07 14.46 7.81
CA ILE A 349 -11.68 15.64 7.20
C ILE A 349 -12.24 15.27 5.82
N GLN A 350 -13.57 15.38 5.70
CA GLN A 350 -14.34 15.26 4.45
C GLN A 350 -14.76 16.65 3.93
N GLY A 351 -15.56 16.69 2.86
CA GLY A 351 -16.07 17.95 2.28
C GLY A 351 -15.84 18.11 0.78
N ALA A 352 -15.34 17.07 0.11
CA ALA A 352 -15.07 17.04 -1.32
C ALA A 352 -14.25 18.26 -1.80
N GLN A 353 -14.77 19.02 -2.76
CA GLN A 353 -14.11 20.19 -3.37
C GLN A 353 -14.67 21.54 -2.89
N TYR A 354 -15.48 21.55 -1.83
CA TYR A 354 -16.17 22.75 -1.38
C TYR A 354 -15.43 23.37 -0.18
N GLU A 355 -14.95 24.60 -0.34
CA GLU A 355 -14.20 25.32 0.69
C GLU A 355 -14.97 25.45 2.00
N ASP A 356 -16.24 25.86 1.90
CA ASP A 356 -17.13 26.04 3.05
C ASP A 356 -17.31 24.74 3.82
N LEU A 357 -17.51 23.61 3.13
CA LEU A 357 -17.62 22.29 3.75
C LEU A 357 -16.31 21.83 4.40
N ARG A 358 -15.18 22.03 3.72
CA ARG A 358 -13.84 21.66 4.24
C ARG A 358 -13.50 22.44 5.51
N ARG A 359 -13.68 23.76 5.48
CA ARG A 359 -13.43 24.62 6.65
C ARG A 359 -14.39 24.30 7.79
N GLN A 360 -15.67 24.06 7.50
CA GLN A 360 -16.65 23.63 8.51
C GLN A 360 -16.23 22.32 9.17
N ALA A 361 -15.85 21.30 8.39
CA ALA A 361 -15.39 20.02 8.92
C ALA A 361 -14.14 20.16 9.79
N CYS A 362 -13.18 20.99 9.38
CA CYS A 362 -11.99 21.27 10.20
C CYS A 362 -12.36 21.88 11.55
N ARG A 363 -13.22 22.90 11.56
CA ARG A 363 -13.67 23.57 12.79
C ARG A 363 -14.43 22.62 13.71
N ASP A 364 -15.34 21.81 13.15
CA ASP A 364 -16.15 20.86 13.91
C ASP A 364 -15.28 19.80 14.59
N LEU A 365 -14.32 19.21 13.87
CA LEU A 365 -13.50 18.12 14.39
C LEU A 365 -12.38 18.63 15.31
N SER A 366 -11.88 19.86 15.13
CA SER A 366 -10.78 20.41 15.93
C SER A 366 -11.09 20.46 17.44
N GLY A 367 -12.36 20.63 17.81
CA GLY A 367 -12.80 20.68 19.21
C GLY A 367 -13.08 19.31 19.86
N MET A 368 -12.92 18.20 19.13
CA MET A 368 -13.37 16.88 19.59
C MET A 368 -12.31 16.06 20.34
N GLY A 369 -11.06 16.54 20.42
CA GLY A 369 -9.98 15.85 21.13
C GLY A 369 -9.24 14.79 20.29
N PHE A 370 -9.15 14.98 18.97
CA PHE A 370 -8.30 14.16 18.12
C PHE A 370 -6.81 14.51 18.30
N ASP A 371 -5.95 13.50 18.21
CA ASP A 371 -4.50 13.62 18.30
C ASP A 371 -3.87 14.18 17.01
N GLY A 372 -4.57 14.04 15.89
CA GLY A 372 -4.16 14.48 14.56
C GLY A 372 -5.31 14.41 13.56
N PHE A 373 -5.04 14.74 12.30
CA PHE A 373 -6.08 14.83 11.27
C PHE A 373 -5.65 14.21 9.95
N GLY A 374 -6.46 13.28 9.44
CA GLY A 374 -6.41 12.81 8.07
C GLY A 374 -7.20 13.73 7.14
N ILE A 375 -6.61 14.18 6.04
CA ILE A 375 -7.29 14.89 4.96
C ILE A 375 -7.68 13.84 3.92
N GLY A 376 -8.98 13.53 3.86
CA GLY A 376 -9.53 12.48 3.00
C GLY A 376 -10.58 13.00 2.02
N GLY A 377 -11.30 12.06 1.41
CA GLY A 377 -12.41 12.34 0.50
C GLY A 377 -12.00 12.49 -0.96
N ALA A 378 -13.01 12.47 -1.84
CA ALA A 378 -12.79 12.64 -3.26
C ALA A 378 -12.40 14.11 -3.57
N LEU A 379 -11.18 14.29 -4.07
CA LEU A 379 -10.63 15.58 -4.44
C LEU A 379 -10.07 15.51 -5.87
N GLU A 380 -10.24 16.57 -6.64
CA GLU A 380 -9.57 16.68 -7.93
C GLU A 380 -8.09 16.96 -7.72
N LYS A 381 -7.24 16.30 -8.52
CA LYS A 381 -5.79 16.50 -8.45
C LYS A 381 -5.41 17.98 -8.59
N SER A 382 -6.08 18.71 -9.48
CA SER A 382 -5.89 20.15 -9.72
C SER A 382 -6.22 21.04 -8.51
N GLN A 383 -7.07 20.56 -7.59
CA GLN A 383 -7.51 21.29 -6.40
C GLN A 383 -6.78 20.84 -5.13
N LEU A 384 -5.89 19.85 -5.22
CA LEU A 384 -5.21 19.24 -4.07
C LEU A 384 -4.55 20.29 -3.16
N GLY A 385 -3.69 21.15 -3.71
CA GLY A 385 -3.00 22.18 -2.93
C GLY A 385 -3.96 23.16 -2.26
N THR A 386 -5.00 23.58 -2.98
CA THR A 386 -6.04 24.49 -2.50
C THR A 386 -6.83 23.88 -1.33
N ILE A 387 -7.31 22.65 -1.48
CA ILE A 387 -8.10 21.95 -0.45
C ILE A 387 -7.26 21.69 0.79
N VAL A 388 -6.03 21.21 0.61
CA VAL A 388 -5.10 20.98 1.72
C VAL A 388 -4.86 22.29 2.46
N ARG A 389 -4.62 23.40 1.75
CA ARG A 389 -4.43 24.71 2.38
C ARG A 389 -5.62 25.16 3.22
N TRP A 390 -6.84 25.06 2.69
CA TRP A 390 -8.05 25.40 3.44
C TRP A 390 -8.13 24.62 4.75
N CYS A 391 -7.77 23.34 4.71
CA CYS A 391 -7.76 22.52 5.92
C CYS A 391 -6.64 22.93 6.88
N THR A 392 -5.41 23.09 6.41
CA THR A 392 -4.26 23.39 7.27
C THR A 392 -4.28 24.81 7.84
N GLU A 393 -4.99 25.74 7.23
CA GLU A 393 -5.27 27.08 7.78
C GLU A 393 -6.26 27.05 8.95
N GLU A 394 -7.18 26.08 8.98
CA GLU A 394 -8.21 25.96 10.03
C GLU A 394 -7.78 25.02 11.16
N LEU A 395 -7.02 23.96 10.84
CA LEU A 395 -6.64 22.93 11.80
C LEU A 395 -5.56 23.42 12.79
N PRO A 396 -5.59 22.97 14.06
CA PRO A 396 -4.63 23.38 15.08
C PRO A 396 -3.20 23.09 14.64
N GLU A 397 -2.30 24.05 14.81
CA GLU A 397 -0.94 23.93 14.29
C GLU A 397 -0.13 22.78 14.92
N ASN A 398 -0.32 22.56 16.22
CA ASN A 398 0.37 21.57 17.05
C ASN A 398 -0.19 20.14 16.91
N THR A 399 -0.90 19.85 15.83
CA THR A 399 -1.38 18.49 15.50
C THR A 399 -0.80 18.05 14.15
N PRO A 400 -0.47 16.77 13.95
CA PRO A 400 0.02 16.27 12.67
C PRO A 400 -1.12 16.10 11.65
N LYS A 401 -0.80 16.37 10.38
CA LYS A 401 -1.72 16.25 9.25
C LYS A 401 -1.27 15.12 8.35
N HIS A 402 -2.18 14.20 8.05
CA HIS A 402 -1.94 13.05 7.20
C HIS A 402 -2.76 13.20 5.91
N LEU A 403 -2.15 13.02 4.73
CA LEU A 403 -2.88 13.04 3.47
C LEU A 403 -3.08 11.61 2.97
N LEU A 404 -4.34 11.22 2.82
CA LEU A 404 -4.74 9.85 2.52
C LEU A 404 -4.63 9.52 1.03
N GLY A 405 -3.81 8.52 0.68
CA GLY A 405 -3.87 7.82 -0.62
C GLY A 405 -3.18 8.48 -1.81
N ILE A 406 -2.09 9.23 -1.62
CA ILE A 406 -1.39 9.99 -2.67
C ILE A 406 0.10 9.62 -2.76
N SER A 407 0.66 9.53 -3.98
CA SER A 407 2.05 9.09 -4.19
C SER A 407 2.84 9.76 -5.29
N GLU A 408 2.20 10.46 -6.23
CA GLU A 408 2.99 11.01 -7.34
C GLU A 408 3.85 12.17 -6.81
N PRO A 409 5.09 12.35 -7.31
CA PRO A 409 6.02 13.29 -6.68
C PRO A 409 5.53 14.74 -6.63
N ASP A 410 4.85 15.22 -7.67
CA ASP A 410 4.23 16.55 -7.72
C ASP A 410 3.13 16.71 -6.67
N ASP A 411 2.34 15.68 -6.43
CA ASP A 411 1.30 15.71 -5.41
C ASP A 411 1.89 15.77 -4.00
N ILE A 412 2.96 14.99 -3.76
CA ILE A 412 3.70 15.01 -2.49
C ILE A 412 4.22 16.42 -2.21
N PHE A 413 4.90 17.06 -3.17
CA PHE A 413 5.37 18.43 -2.98
C PHE A 413 4.23 19.43 -2.81
N THR A 414 3.18 19.32 -3.60
CA THR A 414 2.00 20.21 -3.47
C THR A 414 1.35 20.09 -2.09
N ALA A 415 1.32 18.89 -1.52
CA ALA A 415 0.81 18.66 -0.19
C ALA A 415 1.75 19.15 0.92
N ILE A 416 3.07 18.95 0.78
CA ILE A 416 4.08 19.51 1.68
C ILE A 416 3.99 21.04 1.68
N ASP A 417 3.93 21.66 0.50
CA ASP A 417 3.79 23.12 0.31
C ASP A 417 2.62 23.68 1.15
N ASN A 418 1.55 22.91 1.28
CA ASN A 418 0.32 23.27 1.96
C ASN A 418 0.17 22.64 3.36
N GLY A 419 1.24 22.05 3.93
CA GLY A 419 1.36 21.76 5.37
C GLY A 419 0.99 20.35 5.82
N VAL A 420 1.07 19.37 4.93
CA VAL A 420 0.92 17.95 5.27
C VAL A 420 2.22 17.39 5.87
N ASP A 421 2.07 16.58 6.91
CA ASP A 421 3.16 16.00 7.70
C ASP A 421 3.42 14.51 7.38
N THR A 422 2.41 13.77 6.94
CA THR A 422 2.57 12.35 6.57
C THR A 422 1.70 11.95 5.37
N PHE A 423 2.14 10.92 4.64
CA PHE A 423 1.49 10.44 3.41
C PHE A 423 1.47 8.92 3.39
N ASP A 424 0.44 8.32 2.81
CA ASP A 424 0.43 6.89 2.51
C ASP A 424 -0.01 6.63 1.06
N CYS A 425 0.54 5.59 0.44
CA CYS A 425 0.01 5.11 -0.82
C CYS A 425 0.48 3.70 -1.19
N VAL A 426 -0.40 2.96 -1.86
CA VAL A 426 -0.08 1.66 -2.46
C VAL A 426 0.64 1.75 -3.81
N SER A 427 0.69 2.93 -4.45
CA SER A 427 1.16 3.06 -5.83
C SER A 427 2.58 2.56 -6.04
N PRO A 428 3.58 2.91 -5.19
CA PRO A 428 4.98 2.53 -5.43
C PRO A 428 5.17 1.02 -5.56
N THR A 429 4.71 0.23 -4.58
CA THR A 429 4.68 -1.24 -4.71
C THR A 429 3.75 -1.74 -5.80
N ARG A 430 2.58 -1.12 -6.02
CA ARG A 430 1.60 -1.60 -7.02
C ARG A 430 2.16 -1.56 -8.43
N VAL A 431 2.78 -0.45 -8.82
CA VAL A 431 3.34 -0.29 -10.17
C VAL A 431 4.65 -1.08 -10.33
N ALA A 432 5.45 -1.21 -9.26
CA ALA A 432 6.65 -2.06 -9.22
C ALA A 432 6.36 -3.51 -9.62
N ARG A 433 5.28 -4.10 -9.09
CA ARG A 433 4.87 -5.49 -9.42
C ARG A 433 4.53 -5.68 -10.89
N SER A 434 4.20 -4.60 -11.61
CA SER A 434 3.94 -4.58 -13.05
C SER A 434 5.13 -4.11 -13.90
N SER A 435 6.35 -4.06 -13.32
CA SER A 435 7.62 -3.65 -13.94
C SER A 435 7.87 -2.15 -14.10
N ALA A 436 6.96 -1.30 -13.62
CA ALA A 436 7.17 0.15 -13.63
C ALA A 436 8.00 0.57 -12.42
N VAL A 437 9.10 1.27 -12.67
CA VAL A 437 10.01 1.77 -11.64
C VAL A 437 10.19 3.28 -11.76
N TYR A 438 10.41 3.93 -10.61
CA TYR A 438 10.71 5.35 -10.53
C TYR A 438 12.20 5.62 -10.74
N SER A 439 12.53 6.79 -11.26
CA SER A 439 13.91 7.27 -11.37
C SER A 439 13.93 8.79 -11.29
N PRO A 440 15.09 9.43 -11.05
CA PRO A 440 15.19 10.89 -11.02
C PRO A 440 14.67 11.58 -12.29
N THR A 441 14.66 10.87 -13.43
CA THR A 441 14.19 11.37 -14.73
C THR A 441 12.85 10.76 -15.15
N GLY A 442 11.98 10.45 -14.19
CA GLY A 442 10.64 9.95 -14.43
C GLY A 442 10.48 8.43 -14.32
N ARG A 443 9.26 7.96 -14.57
CA ARG A 443 8.86 6.55 -14.46
C ARG A 443 9.03 5.80 -15.77
N PHE A 444 9.54 4.58 -15.72
CA PHE A 444 9.64 3.71 -16.91
C PHE A 444 9.38 2.23 -16.61
N ASN A 445 9.12 1.44 -17.65
CA ASN A 445 8.89 -0.01 -17.54
C ASN A 445 10.16 -0.80 -17.84
N LEU A 446 10.64 -1.61 -16.89
CA LEU A 446 11.82 -2.48 -17.03
C LEU A 446 11.66 -3.55 -18.12
N THR A 447 10.43 -3.88 -18.49
CA THR A 447 10.15 -4.87 -19.56
C THR A 447 10.46 -4.37 -20.98
N ASN A 448 10.76 -3.08 -21.15
CA ASN A 448 11.16 -2.49 -22.44
C ASN A 448 12.40 -3.20 -23.02
N ILE A 449 12.44 -3.42 -24.33
CA ILE A 449 13.54 -4.10 -25.02
C ILE A 449 14.89 -3.39 -24.87
N ARG A 450 14.89 -2.05 -24.72
CA ARG A 450 16.12 -1.25 -24.54
C ARG A 450 16.96 -1.74 -23.35
N PHE A 451 16.30 -2.27 -22.32
CA PHE A 451 16.97 -2.76 -21.12
C PHE A 451 17.54 -4.18 -21.24
N LYS A 452 17.38 -4.88 -22.38
CA LYS A 452 17.83 -6.28 -22.55
C LYS A 452 19.34 -6.47 -22.32
N ARG A 453 20.14 -5.47 -22.64
CA ARG A 453 21.61 -5.47 -22.47
C ARG A 453 22.08 -4.26 -21.65
N ASP A 454 21.17 -3.65 -20.89
CA ASP A 454 21.51 -2.54 -20.00
C ASP A 454 21.99 -3.12 -18.67
N PHE A 455 23.31 -3.16 -18.49
CA PHE A 455 23.97 -3.69 -17.29
C PHE A 455 24.17 -2.61 -16.20
N THR A 456 23.50 -1.47 -16.30
CA THR A 456 23.47 -0.43 -15.27
C THR A 456 22.33 -0.67 -14.27
N PRO A 457 22.38 -0.12 -13.05
CA PRO A 457 21.29 -0.20 -12.08
C PRO A 457 20.06 0.61 -12.50
N ILE A 458 18.94 0.52 -11.78
CA ILE A 458 17.74 1.35 -12.09
C ILE A 458 18.11 2.83 -12.01
N SER A 459 18.84 3.23 -10.97
CA SER A 459 19.43 4.55 -10.79
C SER A 459 20.82 4.39 -10.17
N ASP A 460 21.78 5.17 -10.65
CA ASP A 460 23.17 5.21 -10.20
C ASP A 460 23.35 5.93 -8.86
N THR A 461 22.44 6.85 -8.53
CA THR A 461 22.41 7.59 -7.26
C THR A 461 21.58 6.92 -6.17
N CYS A 462 20.81 5.87 -6.51
CA CYS A 462 19.93 5.20 -5.55
C CYS A 462 20.72 4.19 -4.69
N PRO A 463 20.73 4.34 -3.34
CA PRO A 463 21.49 3.47 -2.46
C PRO A 463 20.78 2.14 -2.13
N CYS A 464 19.57 1.90 -2.67
CA CYS A 464 18.76 0.74 -2.29
C CYS A 464 19.45 -0.59 -2.60
N TYR A 465 19.02 -1.66 -1.92
CA TYR A 465 19.54 -3.01 -2.16
C TYR A 465 19.48 -3.40 -3.65
N THR A 466 18.39 -3.05 -4.34
CA THR A 466 18.22 -3.40 -5.75
C THR A 466 19.24 -2.72 -6.67
N CYS A 467 19.46 -1.40 -6.51
CA CYS A 467 20.37 -0.65 -7.37
C CYS A 467 21.85 -0.99 -7.09
N THR A 468 22.18 -1.35 -5.87
CA THR A 468 23.56 -1.71 -5.50
C THR A 468 23.97 -3.11 -5.95
N HIS A 469 23.02 -4.02 -6.22
CA HIS A 469 23.30 -5.44 -6.50
C HIS A 469 22.86 -5.92 -7.88
N TYR A 470 21.88 -5.26 -8.52
CA TYR A 470 21.26 -5.78 -9.74
C TYR A 470 21.21 -4.78 -10.88
N THR A 471 21.25 -5.33 -12.09
CA THR A 471 21.18 -4.54 -13.33
C THR A 471 19.76 -4.51 -13.87
N ARG A 472 19.45 -3.48 -14.67
CA ARG A 472 18.18 -3.38 -15.42
C ARG A 472 17.97 -4.58 -16.33
N ALA A 473 19.03 -5.13 -16.95
CA ALA A 473 18.98 -6.34 -17.76
C ALA A 473 18.53 -7.56 -16.96
N TYR A 474 19.07 -7.75 -15.75
CA TYR A 474 18.65 -8.84 -14.87
C TYR A 474 17.20 -8.69 -14.42
N LEU A 475 16.80 -7.50 -13.97
CA LEU A 475 15.42 -7.24 -13.55
C LEU A 475 14.44 -7.45 -14.71
N ARG A 476 14.79 -6.99 -15.91
CA ARG A 476 14.00 -7.26 -17.12
C ARG A 476 13.85 -8.75 -17.37
N HIS A 477 14.93 -9.52 -17.24
CA HIS A 477 14.89 -10.97 -17.37
C HIS A 477 13.90 -11.57 -16.38
N LEU A 478 13.99 -11.22 -15.09
CA LEU A 478 13.07 -11.71 -14.05
C LEU A 478 11.60 -11.41 -14.39
N PHE A 479 11.29 -10.18 -14.82
CA PHE A 479 9.93 -9.83 -15.24
C PHE A 479 9.46 -10.62 -16.47
N LYS A 480 10.33 -10.86 -17.46
CA LYS A 480 9.99 -11.64 -18.66
C LYS A 480 9.82 -13.13 -18.35
N SER A 481 10.58 -13.65 -17.40
CA SER A 481 10.50 -15.03 -16.90
C SER A 481 9.37 -15.24 -15.88
N LYS A 482 8.72 -14.15 -15.41
CA LYS A 482 7.67 -14.16 -14.37
C LYS A 482 8.17 -14.67 -13.02
N GLU A 483 9.42 -14.39 -12.69
CA GLU A 483 10.01 -14.73 -11.40
C GLU A 483 9.45 -13.83 -10.30
N ARG A 484 9.11 -14.44 -9.15
CA ARG A 484 8.46 -13.73 -8.02
C ARG A 484 9.32 -12.62 -7.44
N ASN A 485 10.63 -12.82 -7.38
CA ASN A 485 11.59 -11.85 -6.85
C ASN A 485 11.70 -10.57 -7.72
N ALA A 486 11.22 -10.57 -8.97
CA ALA A 486 11.14 -9.36 -9.78
C ALA A 486 10.33 -8.26 -9.08
N ALA A 487 9.19 -8.66 -8.51
CA ALA A 487 8.30 -7.78 -7.75
C ALA A 487 8.96 -7.27 -6.47
N THR A 488 9.69 -8.12 -5.75
CA THR A 488 10.44 -7.77 -4.53
C THR A 488 11.46 -6.68 -4.83
N LEU A 489 12.36 -6.93 -5.79
CA LEU A 489 13.46 -6.01 -6.11
C LEU A 489 12.94 -4.66 -6.63
N ALA A 490 11.92 -4.67 -7.50
CA ALA A 490 11.33 -3.43 -7.99
C ALA A 490 10.59 -2.66 -6.88
N SER A 491 9.95 -3.35 -5.92
CA SER A 491 9.22 -2.70 -4.83
C SER A 491 10.18 -2.07 -3.83
N ILE A 492 11.27 -2.75 -3.47
CA ILE A 492 12.36 -2.18 -2.65
C ILE A 492 12.85 -0.86 -3.24
N HIS A 493 13.13 -0.84 -4.56
CA HIS A 493 13.58 0.37 -5.24
C HIS A 493 12.54 1.49 -5.23
N ASN A 494 11.28 1.18 -5.57
CA ASN A 494 10.24 2.21 -5.64
C ASN A 494 9.90 2.80 -4.26
N GLU A 495 9.87 1.98 -3.22
CA GLU A 495 9.67 2.48 -1.85
C GLU A 495 10.83 3.35 -1.41
N ARG A 496 12.09 2.91 -1.63
CA ARG A 496 13.26 3.74 -1.33
C ARG A 496 13.23 5.09 -2.05
N PHE A 497 12.84 5.11 -3.33
CA PHE A 497 12.75 6.34 -4.11
C PHE A 497 11.80 7.37 -3.47
N VAL A 498 10.62 6.94 -3.02
CA VAL A 498 9.64 7.85 -2.40
C VAL A 498 10.06 8.25 -0.98
N LEU A 499 10.67 7.32 -0.23
CA LEU A 499 11.25 7.63 1.08
C LEU A 499 12.35 8.70 0.97
N ASP A 500 13.23 8.59 -0.01
CA ASP A 500 14.29 9.58 -0.29
C ASP A 500 13.75 10.93 -0.73
N LEU A 501 12.72 10.94 -1.59
CA LEU A 501 12.03 12.17 -2.00
C LEU A 501 11.53 12.94 -0.77
N VAL A 502 10.81 12.27 0.13
CA VAL A 502 10.22 12.93 1.30
C VAL A 502 11.29 13.28 2.34
N ALA A 503 12.31 12.45 2.51
CA ALA A 503 13.43 12.75 3.40
C ALA A 503 14.26 13.95 2.91
N GLY A 504 14.49 14.06 1.59
CA GLY A 504 15.16 15.21 0.99
C GLY A 504 14.34 16.49 1.13
N ALA A 505 13.02 16.42 0.93
CA ALA A 505 12.13 17.56 1.16
C ALA A 505 12.21 18.04 2.62
N ARG A 506 12.19 17.12 3.59
CA ARG A 506 12.35 17.44 5.02
C ARG A 506 13.67 18.15 5.30
N ALA A 507 14.79 17.57 4.86
CA ALA A 507 16.12 18.17 5.06
C ALA A 507 16.21 19.56 4.41
N ALA A 508 15.65 19.74 3.21
CA ALA A 508 15.68 21.01 2.51
C ALA A 508 14.80 22.09 3.17
N ILE A 509 13.73 21.72 3.90
CA ILE A 509 12.97 22.67 4.73
C ILE A 509 13.84 23.14 5.90
N ASP A 510 14.50 22.22 6.59
CA ASP A 510 15.36 22.55 7.75
C ASP A 510 16.58 23.40 7.33
N ASP A 511 17.17 23.13 6.16
CA ASP A 511 18.32 23.86 5.63
C ASP A 511 17.95 25.17 4.89
N GLY A 512 16.65 25.42 4.68
CA GLY A 512 16.16 26.60 3.95
C GLY A 512 16.47 26.58 2.44
N THR A 513 16.62 25.39 1.84
CA THR A 513 16.88 25.13 0.41
C THR A 513 15.71 24.44 -0.29
N TYR A 514 14.56 24.31 0.39
CA TYR A 514 13.39 23.54 -0.08
C TYR A 514 12.95 23.85 -1.52
N PHE A 515 12.87 25.11 -1.91
CA PHE A 515 12.44 25.46 -3.27
C PHE A 515 13.46 25.02 -4.35
N GLU A 516 14.75 25.08 -4.06
CA GLU A 516 15.79 24.61 -4.97
C GLU A 516 15.66 23.09 -5.15
N TYR A 517 15.56 22.36 -4.04
CA TYR A 517 15.36 20.91 -4.05
C TYR A 517 14.09 20.49 -4.82
N ARG A 518 12.96 21.14 -4.53
CA ARG A 518 11.67 20.86 -5.17
C ARG A 518 11.72 21.12 -6.67
N ASP A 519 12.21 22.30 -7.06
CA ASP A 519 12.21 22.70 -8.47
C ASP A 519 13.21 21.87 -9.29
N GLU A 520 14.37 21.51 -8.71
CA GLU A 520 15.33 20.58 -9.33
C GLU A 520 14.73 19.18 -9.51
N PHE A 521 14.07 18.64 -8.47
CA PHE A 521 13.44 17.33 -8.54
C PHE A 521 12.35 17.31 -9.62
N LEU A 522 11.41 18.25 -9.58
CA LEU A 522 10.30 18.30 -10.53
C LEU A 522 10.78 18.57 -11.96
N GLY A 523 11.78 19.46 -12.11
CA GLY A 523 12.42 19.74 -13.39
C GLY A 523 13.10 18.49 -13.97
N SER A 524 13.79 17.71 -13.15
CA SER A 524 14.43 16.47 -13.61
C SER A 524 13.41 15.37 -13.93
N TYR A 525 12.41 15.20 -13.06
CA TYR A 525 11.45 14.09 -13.14
C TYR A 525 10.42 14.27 -14.27
N TYR A 526 9.98 15.50 -14.52
CA TYR A 526 8.97 15.84 -15.53
C TYR A 526 9.53 16.59 -16.75
N GLY A 527 10.71 17.21 -16.64
CA GLY A 527 11.29 18.06 -17.69
C GLY A 527 11.94 17.31 -18.85
N THR A 528 12.16 16.00 -18.73
CA THR A 528 12.49 15.18 -19.91
C THR A 528 11.23 14.91 -20.72
N THR A 529 10.96 15.77 -21.70
CA THR A 529 10.31 15.34 -22.94
C THR A 529 11.01 14.05 -23.36
N GLN A 530 10.28 12.93 -23.47
CA GLN A 530 10.88 11.68 -23.93
C GLN A 530 11.70 11.98 -25.19
N PRO A 531 12.97 11.56 -25.28
CA PRO A 531 13.64 11.58 -26.57
C PRO A 531 12.79 10.72 -27.50
N ASN A 532 12.15 11.34 -28.48
CA ASN A 532 11.66 10.67 -29.67
C ASN A 532 12.90 10.17 -30.42
N ILE A 533 13.49 9.05 -30.00
CA ILE A 533 14.48 8.30 -30.79
C ILE A 533 14.30 6.80 -30.56
#